data_AF-A0A815UFW0-F1
#
_entry.id   AF-A0A815UFW0-F1
#
_cell.length_a   1.000
_cell.length_b   1.000
_cell.length_c   1.000
_cell.angle_alpha   90.00
_cell.angle_beta   90.00
_cell.angle_gamma   90.00
#
_symmetry.space_group_name_H-M   'P 1'
#
loop_
_entity.id
_entity.type
_entity.pdbx_description
1 polymer ?
#
loop_
_entity_poly.entity_id
_entity_poly.type
_entity_poly.pdbx_seq_one_letter_code
_entity_poly.pdbx_strand_id
1 'polypeptide(L)'
;MGSWLKVNGEAIYSSIPWKYQNDTTNKDVWYTSSKDKQFVYASLLVWSKNTTEITLGAPVSSSSTSVTLLGSDVGPLNWRPASESGGIIIDVSNIKTYSLASDWAWVFKLENVSGCELLNQNQDDIIYDY
;
A
#
# COMPACT_ATOMS: atom_id res chain seq x y z
N MET A 1 -9.92 -11.84 -14.90
CA MET A 1 -10.49 -11.29 -13.64
C MET A 1 -10.37 -12.26 -12.48
N GLY A 2 -10.96 -13.47 -12.50
CA GLY A 2 -10.92 -14.40 -11.35
C GLY A 2 -9.51 -14.72 -10.83
N SER A 3 -8.54 -14.96 -11.73
CA SER A 3 -7.14 -15.21 -11.34
C SER A 3 -6.46 -14.00 -10.66
N TRP A 4 -6.79 -12.78 -11.08
CA TRP A 4 -6.25 -11.55 -10.47
C TRP A 4 -6.84 -11.30 -9.10
N LEU A 5 -8.16 -11.50 -8.95
CA LEU A 5 -8.85 -11.38 -7.68
C LEU A 5 -8.39 -12.43 -6.66
N LYS A 6 -7.93 -13.60 -7.10
CA LYS A 6 -7.34 -14.60 -6.19
C LYS A 6 -6.06 -14.10 -5.53
N VAL A 7 -5.29 -13.25 -6.22
CA VAL A 7 -4.02 -12.70 -5.73
C VAL A 7 -4.23 -11.37 -4.98
N ASN A 8 -5.06 -10.49 -5.53
CA ASN A 8 -5.21 -9.11 -5.06
C ASN A 8 -6.52 -8.86 -4.29
N GLY A 9 -7.33 -9.90 -4.09
CA GLY A 9 -8.70 -9.79 -3.55
C GLY A 9 -8.77 -9.23 -2.13
N GLU A 10 -7.71 -9.37 -1.33
CA GLU A 10 -7.61 -8.76 0.01
C GLU A 10 -7.72 -7.23 -0.05
N ALA A 11 -7.14 -6.62 -1.07
CA ALA A 11 -7.19 -5.17 -1.31
C ALA A 11 -8.52 -4.69 -1.89
N ILE A 12 -9.45 -5.61 -2.20
CA ILE A 12 -10.77 -5.31 -2.78
C ILE A 12 -11.87 -5.74 -1.81
N TYR A 13 -12.07 -7.06 -1.59
CA TYR A 13 -13.19 -7.60 -0.80
C TYR A 13 -13.05 -7.42 0.71
N SER A 14 -11.81 -7.40 1.19
CA SER A 14 -11.49 -7.26 2.63
C SER A 14 -11.06 -5.84 2.99
N SER A 15 -11.29 -4.88 2.09
CA SER A 15 -10.88 -3.50 2.25
C SER A 15 -12.07 -2.54 2.33
N ILE A 16 -11.79 -1.31 2.73
CA ILE A 16 -12.66 -0.14 2.72
C ILE A 16 -11.94 1.01 2.01
N PRO A 17 -12.66 2.03 1.48
CA PRO A 17 -12.02 3.19 0.91
C PRO A 17 -11.11 3.89 1.93
N TRP A 18 -9.92 4.27 1.52
CA TRP A 18 -8.99 5.02 2.38
C TRP A 18 -9.24 6.54 2.30
N LYS A 19 -8.69 7.29 3.26
CA LYS A 19 -8.93 8.73 3.45
C LYS A 19 -8.75 9.55 2.17
N TYR A 20 -7.80 9.16 1.32
CA TYR A 20 -7.58 9.71 -0.01
C TYR A 20 -7.59 8.56 -1.03
N GLN A 21 -8.63 8.46 -1.85
CA GLN A 21 -8.83 7.30 -2.73
C GLN A 21 -7.98 7.33 -4.01
N ASN A 22 -7.65 8.51 -4.53
CA ASN A 22 -6.83 8.69 -5.71
C ASN A 22 -5.62 9.58 -5.35
N ASP A 23 -4.44 9.17 -5.79
CA ASP A 23 -3.21 9.89 -5.54
C ASP A 23 -3.09 11.13 -6.43
N THR A 24 -2.82 12.28 -5.82
CA THR A 24 -2.66 13.54 -6.55
C THR A 24 -1.34 13.65 -7.31
N THR A 25 -0.32 12.88 -6.90
CA THR A 25 1.00 12.84 -7.52
C THR A 25 1.08 11.77 -8.61
N ASN A 26 0.48 10.60 -8.35
CA ASN A 26 0.43 9.49 -9.32
C ASN A 26 -1.01 9.07 -9.62
N LYS A 27 -1.61 9.66 -10.66
CA LYS A 27 -3.03 9.47 -11.02
C LYS A 27 -3.43 8.03 -11.35
N ASP A 28 -2.46 7.14 -11.54
CA ASP A 28 -2.69 5.72 -11.78
C ASP A 28 -2.73 4.90 -10.48
N VAL A 29 -2.65 5.54 -9.32
CA VAL A 29 -2.68 4.90 -8.00
C VAL A 29 -3.99 5.16 -7.27
N TRP A 30 -4.60 4.07 -6.81
CA TRP A 30 -5.80 4.08 -5.98
C TRP A 30 -5.56 3.43 -4.63
N TYR A 31 -6.12 4.00 -3.57
CA TYR A 31 -5.93 3.51 -2.22
C TYR A 31 -7.18 2.91 -1.59
N THR A 32 -7.00 1.76 -0.96
CA THR A 32 -7.92 1.17 0.01
C THR A 32 -7.19 0.86 1.31
N SER A 33 -7.92 0.53 2.36
CA SER A 33 -7.35 0.08 3.63
C SER A 33 -8.06 -1.16 4.11
N SER A 34 -7.38 -2.02 4.85
CA SER A 34 -8.05 -3.16 5.50
C SER A 34 -9.11 -2.67 6.49
N LYS A 35 -10.13 -3.49 6.74
CA LYS A 35 -11.25 -3.14 7.65
C LYS A 35 -10.78 -2.86 9.08
N ASP A 36 -9.75 -3.55 9.53
CA ASP A 36 -9.08 -3.36 10.82
C ASP A 36 -8.04 -2.23 10.81
N LYS A 37 -7.89 -1.55 9.67
CA LYS A 37 -6.96 -0.44 9.44
C LYS A 37 -5.49 -0.80 9.73
N GLN A 38 -5.10 -2.05 9.68
CA GLN A 38 -3.69 -2.45 9.81
C GLN A 38 -2.89 -2.22 8.54
N PHE A 39 -3.57 -2.22 7.39
CA PHE A 39 -2.94 -2.16 6.07
C PHE A 39 -3.52 -1.04 5.22
N VAL A 40 -2.66 -0.41 4.43
CA VAL A 40 -3.05 0.42 3.28
C VAL A 40 -2.62 -0.31 2.01
N TYR A 41 -3.51 -0.38 1.03
CA TYR A 41 -3.24 -0.98 -0.27
C TYR A 41 -3.16 0.12 -1.33
N ALA A 42 -2.08 0.12 -2.11
CA ALA A 42 -1.91 1.02 -3.24
C ALA A 42 -2.00 0.21 -4.55
N SER A 43 -3.11 0.38 -5.27
CA SER A 43 -3.37 -0.28 -6.55
C SER A 43 -2.85 0.60 -7.69
N LEU A 44 -1.77 0.17 -8.34
CA LEU A 44 -1.16 0.80 -9.51
C LEU A 44 -1.76 0.21 -10.79
N LEU A 45 -2.40 1.04 -11.60
CA LEU A 45 -3.07 0.63 -12.84
C LEU A 45 -2.11 0.53 -14.04
N VAL A 46 -1.01 1.27 -14.01
CA VAL A 46 -0.03 1.33 -15.11
C VAL A 46 1.38 1.16 -14.57
N TRP A 47 2.09 0.11 -15.00
CA TRP A 47 3.49 -0.11 -14.68
C TRP A 47 4.27 -0.42 -15.95
N SER A 48 5.20 0.49 -16.33
CA SER A 48 6.08 0.29 -17.48
C SER A 48 7.26 -0.63 -17.14
N LYS A 49 7.74 -1.42 -18.11
CA LYS A 49 8.89 -2.33 -17.92
C LYS A 49 10.20 -1.63 -17.55
N ASN A 50 10.33 -0.34 -17.87
CA ASN A 50 11.54 0.44 -17.62
C ASN A 50 11.45 1.27 -16.34
N THR A 51 10.34 1.15 -15.61
CA THR A 51 10.14 1.88 -14.36
C THR A 51 10.96 1.24 -13.25
N THR A 52 11.85 2.02 -12.64
CA THR A 52 12.71 1.60 -11.52
C THR A 52 12.22 2.11 -10.17
N GLU A 53 11.40 3.15 -10.16
CA GLU A 53 10.81 3.73 -8.95
C GLU A 53 9.31 3.97 -9.14
N ILE A 54 8.52 3.71 -8.10
CA ILE A 54 7.09 4.04 -8.03
C ILE A 54 6.87 5.04 -6.89
N THR A 55 6.26 6.17 -7.20
CA THR A 55 5.89 7.18 -6.19
C THR A 55 4.44 6.99 -5.75
N LEU A 56 4.26 6.89 -4.45
CA LEU A 56 3.00 6.97 -3.73
C LEU A 56 2.99 8.32 -3.00
N GLY A 57 2.15 9.27 -3.39
CA GLY A 57 2.15 10.64 -2.85
C GLY A 57 1.43 10.78 -1.50
N ALA A 58 0.39 10.00 -1.25
CA ALA A 58 -0.46 10.16 -0.07
C ALA A 58 0.05 9.52 1.25
N PRO A 59 0.64 8.31 1.26
CA PRO A 59 1.08 7.67 2.50
C PRO A 59 2.24 8.44 3.16
N VAL A 60 2.16 8.62 4.47
CA VAL A 60 3.30 9.13 5.26
C VAL A 60 3.95 7.93 5.94
N SER A 61 5.23 7.72 5.68
CA SER A 61 6.00 6.61 6.24
C SER A 61 6.43 6.87 7.68
N SER A 62 6.75 5.78 8.38
CA SER A 62 7.42 5.76 9.68
C SER A 62 8.69 4.91 9.59
N SER A 63 9.48 4.88 10.67
CA SER A 63 10.69 4.05 10.74
C SER A 63 10.40 2.55 10.71
N SER A 64 9.16 2.11 10.97
CA SER A 64 8.72 0.71 10.91
C SER A 64 7.91 0.39 9.66
N THR A 65 7.81 1.31 8.69
CA THR A 65 7.06 1.09 7.46
C THR A 65 7.66 -0.08 6.65
N SER A 66 6.79 -1.01 6.27
CA SER A 66 7.09 -2.13 5.39
C SER A 66 6.21 -2.03 4.15
N VAL A 67 6.79 -2.34 2.99
CA VAL A 67 6.11 -2.33 1.70
C VAL A 67 6.35 -3.66 1.01
N THR A 68 5.28 -4.34 0.62
CA THR A 68 5.33 -5.60 -0.12
C THR A 68 4.48 -5.52 -1.38
N LEU A 69 4.73 -6.40 -2.34
CA LEU A 69 3.92 -6.53 -3.56
C LEU A 69 3.09 -7.82 -3.46
N LEU A 70 1.76 -7.69 -3.53
CA LEU A 70 0.88 -8.86 -3.46
C LEU A 70 1.13 -9.81 -4.63
N GLY A 71 1.15 -11.12 -4.34
CA GLY A 71 1.41 -12.16 -5.33
C GLY A 71 2.86 -12.29 -5.79
N SER A 72 3.80 -11.59 -5.14
CA SER A 72 5.23 -11.65 -5.43
C SER A 72 6.00 -12.35 -4.31
N ASP A 73 7.00 -13.14 -4.68
CA ASP A 73 7.92 -13.81 -3.74
C ASP A 73 9.15 -12.95 -3.38
N VAL A 74 9.23 -11.71 -3.89
CA VAL A 74 10.39 -10.82 -3.74
C VAL A 74 10.59 -10.32 -2.29
N GLY A 75 9.61 -10.53 -1.40
CA GLY A 75 9.66 -10.06 -0.01
C GLY A 75 9.47 -8.55 0.11
N PRO A 76 9.82 -7.95 1.27
CA PRO A 76 9.75 -6.50 1.47
C PRO A 76 10.62 -5.74 0.47
N LEU A 77 10.04 -4.69 -0.11
CA LEU A 77 10.68 -3.84 -1.10
C LEU A 77 11.46 -2.72 -0.40
N ASN A 78 12.57 -2.32 -1.01
CA ASN A 78 13.27 -1.12 -0.60
C ASN A 78 12.42 0.11 -0.94
N TRP A 79 12.41 1.08 -0.04
CA TRP A 79 11.68 2.33 -0.23
C TRP A 79 12.36 3.47 0.54
N ARG A 80 11.99 4.70 0.21
CA ARG A 80 12.42 5.91 0.93
C ARG A 80 11.28 6.93 1.02
N PRO A 81 11.27 7.82 2.03
CA PRO A 81 10.34 8.95 2.05
C PRO A 81 10.52 9.82 0.80
N ALA A 82 9.42 10.27 0.22
CA ALA A 82 9.45 11.24 -0.89
C ALA A 82 9.69 12.67 -0.37
N SER A 83 9.17 12.99 0.80
CA SER A 83 9.34 14.25 1.50
C SER A 83 9.11 14.09 3.01
N GLU A 84 9.43 15.13 3.79
CA GLU A 84 9.16 15.16 5.24
C GLU A 84 7.67 15.18 5.59
N SER A 85 6.83 15.70 4.69
CA SER A 85 5.38 15.85 4.90
C SER A 85 4.55 14.72 4.29
N GLY A 86 5.21 13.75 3.63
CA GLY A 86 4.55 12.57 3.08
C GLY A 86 5.16 12.05 1.79
N GLY A 87 4.55 10.97 1.33
CA GLY A 87 4.92 10.22 0.15
C GLY A 87 6.01 9.18 0.39
N ILE A 88 5.97 8.13 -0.41
CA ILE A 88 6.88 6.98 -0.39
C ILE A 88 7.33 6.73 -1.83
N ILE A 89 8.63 6.55 -2.04
CA ILE A 89 9.22 6.12 -3.30
C ILE A 89 9.71 4.69 -3.12
N ILE A 90 9.14 3.77 -3.89
CA ILE A 90 9.42 2.33 -3.83
C ILE A 90 10.41 2.00 -4.95
N ASP A 91 11.52 1.35 -4.62
CA ASP A 91 12.46 0.79 -5.59
C ASP A 91 11.89 -0.53 -6.12
N VAL A 92 11.63 -0.55 -7.42
CA VAL A 92 11.08 -1.71 -8.14
C VAL A 92 12.05 -2.28 -9.17
N SER A 93 13.30 -1.82 -9.19
CA SER A 93 14.33 -2.21 -10.17
C SER A 93 14.61 -3.72 -10.18
N ASN A 94 14.49 -4.38 -9.02
CA ASN A 94 14.74 -5.81 -8.88
C ASN A 94 13.50 -6.69 -9.11
N ILE A 95 12.35 -6.08 -9.39
CA ILE A 95 11.10 -6.82 -9.61
C ILE A 95 11.00 -7.21 -11.08
N LYS A 96 11.04 -8.51 -11.34
CA LYS A 96 10.91 -9.04 -12.69
C LYS A 96 9.44 -8.99 -13.13
N THR A 97 9.07 -7.99 -13.93
CA THR A 97 7.68 -7.75 -14.35
C THR A 97 6.99 -8.94 -15.02
N TYR A 98 7.73 -9.86 -15.64
CA TYR A 98 7.18 -11.08 -16.25
C TYR A 98 6.74 -12.15 -15.23
N SER A 99 7.20 -12.09 -13.98
CA SER A 99 6.74 -13.00 -12.92
C SER A 99 5.50 -12.46 -12.19
N LEU A 100 5.05 -11.25 -12.51
CA LEU A 100 3.98 -10.56 -11.78
C LEU A 100 2.57 -10.80 -12.31
N ALA A 101 2.39 -11.76 -13.23
CA ALA A 101 1.14 -12.15 -13.89
C ALA A 101 -0.09 -11.34 -13.46
N SER A 102 -0.18 -10.10 -13.96
CA SER A 102 -1.29 -9.21 -13.70
C SER A 102 -1.60 -8.47 -14.97
N ASP A 103 -2.72 -8.85 -15.58
CA ASP A 103 -3.19 -8.23 -16.81
C ASP A 103 -3.91 -6.90 -16.55
N TRP A 104 -4.02 -6.46 -15.28
CA TRP A 104 -4.92 -5.37 -14.88
C TRP A 104 -4.32 -4.33 -13.93
N ALA A 105 -3.68 -4.74 -12.83
CA ALA A 105 -3.14 -3.80 -11.83
C ALA A 105 -2.18 -4.49 -10.84
N TRP A 106 -1.29 -3.74 -10.23
CA TRP A 106 -0.36 -4.23 -9.20
C TRP A 106 -0.71 -3.62 -7.86
N VAL A 107 -0.69 -4.41 -6.79
CA VAL A 107 -1.08 -3.92 -5.46
C VAL A 107 0.10 -3.98 -4.50
N PHE A 108 0.54 -2.80 -4.07
CA PHE A 108 1.47 -2.69 -2.95
C PHE A 108 0.68 -2.73 -1.64
N LYS A 109 1.12 -3.57 -0.70
CA LYS A 109 0.61 -3.62 0.67
C LYS A 109 1.59 -2.87 1.57
N LEU A 110 1.07 -1.86 2.26
CA LEU A 110 1.81 -1.00 3.16
C LEU A 110 1.38 -1.27 4.60
N GLU A 111 2.38 -1.37 5.48
CA GLU A 111 2.23 -1.54 6.92
C GLU A 111 2.86 -0.34 7.63
N ASN A 112 2.33 0.01 8.81
CA ASN A 112 2.87 1.06 9.68
C ASN A 112 3.05 2.42 8.97
N VAL A 113 2.12 2.78 8.08
CA VAL A 113 2.01 4.13 7.49
C VAL A 113 0.94 4.94 8.21
N SER A 114 1.08 6.27 8.24
CA SER A 114 0.07 7.15 8.86
C SER A 114 -1.30 6.91 8.22
N GLY A 115 -2.29 6.57 9.04
CA GLY A 115 -3.61 6.11 8.58
C GLY A 115 -3.84 4.61 8.74
N CYS A 116 -2.80 3.84 9.07
CA CYS A 116 -2.98 2.56 9.75
C CYS A 116 -3.22 2.84 11.24
N GLU A 117 -4.34 2.38 11.79
CA GLU A 117 -4.51 2.33 13.24
C GLU A 117 -3.86 1.02 13.69
N LEU A 118 -2.74 1.10 14.39
CA LEU A 118 -2.31 -0.04 15.19
C LEU A 118 -3.48 -0.34 16.12
N LEU A 119 -4.05 -1.54 16.02
CA LEU A 119 -4.94 -2.02 17.07
C LEU A 119 -4.09 -2.02 18.33
N ASN A 120 -4.29 -1.03 19.19
CA ASN A 120 -3.66 -0.97 20.49
C ASN A 120 -3.93 -2.31 21.17
N GLN A 121 -2.91 -3.16 21.29
CA GLN A 121 -2.89 -4.08 22.40
C GLN A 121 -2.72 -3.21 23.65
N ASN A 122 -3.82 -3.10 24.38
CA ASN A 122 -3.99 -2.43 25.67
C ASN A 122 -4.14 -0.90 25.60
N GLN A 123 -5.39 -0.45 25.52
CA GLN A 123 -5.81 0.76 26.22
C GLN A 123 -7.26 0.61 26.68
N ASP A 124 -7.47 -0.30 27.64
CA ASP A 124 -8.47 -0.06 28.67
C ASP A 124 -8.05 1.21 29.45
N ASP A 125 -9.04 1.97 29.91
CA ASP A 125 -8.95 3.18 30.73
C ASP A 125 -8.58 4.50 30.04
N ILE A 126 -9.56 5.14 29.39
CA ILE A 126 -9.90 6.54 29.73
C ILE A 126 -11.42 6.73 29.62
N ILE A 127 -12.10 6.67 30.77
CA ILE A 127 -13.44 7.25 30.97
C ILE A 127 -13.24 8.77 31.06
N TYR A 128 -13.89 9.55 30.20
CA TYR A 128 -14.16 10.95 30.52
C TYR A 128 -15.53 11.03 31.18
N ASP A 129 -15.52 11.27 32.48
CA ASP A 129 -16.68 11.66 33.27
C ASP A 129 -16.80 13.20 33.25
N TYR A 130 -18.05 13.65 33.08
CA TYR A 130 -18.63 15.01 33.01
C TYR A 130 -18.26 15.95 31.84
#